data_AF-A0AAD5ZGH1-F1
#
_entry.id   AF-A0AAD5ZGH1-F1
#
_cell.length_a   1.000
_cell.length_b   1.000
_cell.length_c   1.000
_cell.angle_alpha   90.00
_cell.angle_beta   90.00
_cell.angle_gamma   90.00
#
_symmetry.space_group_name_H-M   'P 1'
#
loop_
_entity.id
_entity.type
_entity.pdbx_description
1 polymer ?
#
loop_
_entity_poly.entity_id
_entity_poly.type
_entity_poly.pdbx_seq_one_letter_code
_entity_poly.pdbx_strand_id
1 'polypeptide(L)'
;MKEIGNAKKACKLKKEVRQMIYKEDKLRDKLELVDAFQQLGVAYHFKEEIYDMLTNIHKCEVQNLLATTNDDLYLVSLLFRVLRTNEFSVPEGIFKSYFNDNGEYKAKLSSDIKGMLSFHEASYLAKEGEDMLEMARHSTSKHLTNYLKSSKHHDSGLKERVCYALEQPLHQRIKRVHTRWLVEQYLCSLSWASEPEHSSYRIIQTQTNCLITTVDDMYDVYGSLNELEAFTDAIEKWDVTAAETLPEYMKMCCLALFDTVESDAYEVLEKKGLNVTQILRRAVIT
;
A
#
# COMPACT_ATOMS: atom_id res chain seq x y z
N MET A 1 25.42 -0.35 18.70
CA MET A 1 26.14 0.51 17.71
C MET A 1 25.66 0.30 16.27
N LYS A 2 25.37 -0.94 15.82
CA LYS A 2 24.85 -1.22 14.47
C LYS A 2 23.42 -0.68 14.25
N GLU A 3 22.53 -0.76 15.24
CA GLU A 3 21.16 -0.19 15.15
C GLU A 3 21.15 1.34 15.16
N ILE A 4 21.97 1.98 16.01
CA ILE A 4 22.19 3.43 15.94
C ILE A 4 22.75 3.81 14.57
N GLY A 5 23.59 2.96 13.98
CA GLY A 5 24.08 3.09 12.61
C GLY A 5 22.97 2.97 11.56
N ASN A 6 22.07 1.99 11.70
CA ASN A 6 20.97 1.74 10.77
C ASN A 6 19.85 2.78 10.89
N ALA A 7 19.49 3.21 12.10
CA ALA A 7 18.55 4.30 12.35
C ALA A 7 19.12 5.63 11.86
N LYS A 8 20.42 5.91 12.09
CA LYS A 8 21.09 7.08 11.48
C LYS A 8 21.12 6.99 9.96
N LYS A 9 21.35 5.80 9.39
CA LYS A 9 21.34 5.57 7.94
C LYS A 9 19.94 5.75 7.37
N ALA A 10 18.89 5.24 8.02
CA ALA A 10 17.50 5.43 7.63
C ALA A 10 17.07 6.90 7.73
N CYS A 11 17.45 7.60 8.80
CA CYS A 11 17.21 9.04 8.94
C CYS A 11 17.98 9.86 7.88
N LYS A 12 19.22 9.45 7.56
CA LYS A 12 20.00 10.05 6.47
C LYS A 12 19.33 9.82 5.12
N LEU A 13 18.92 8.58 4.83
CA LEU A 13 18.20 8.21 3.61
C LEU A 13 16.87 8.95 3.51
N LYS A 14 16.07 9.05 4.59
CA LYS A 14 14.84 9.85 4.61
C LYS A 14 15.09 11.31 4.26
N LYS A 15 16.17 11.90 4.77
CA LYS A 15 16.57 13.28 4.41
C LYS A 15 17.00 13.39 2.95
N GLU A 16 17.78 12.44 2.44
CA GLU A 16 18.19 12.39 1.04
C GLU A 16 16.99 12.21 0.10
N VAL A 17 16.06 11.31 0.44
CA VAL A 17 14.81 11.08 -0.28
C VAL A 17 13.94 12.33 -0.28
N ARG A 18 13.78 13.02 0.86
CA ARG A 18 13.11 14.33 0.89
C ARG A 18 13.75 15.34 -0.05
N GLN A 19 15.08 15.41 -0.06
CA GLN A 19 15.77 16.30 -0.99
C GLN A 19 15.55 15.90 -2.46
N MET A 20 15.44 14.61 -2.77
CA MET A 20 15.11 14.15 -4.13
C MET A 20 13.71 14.58 -4.55
N ILE A 21 12.72 14.49 -3.65
CA ILE A 21 11.34 14.96 -3.89
C ILE A 21 11.33 16.45 -4.26
N TYR A 22 12.08 17.30 -3.53
CA TYR A 22 12.13 18.75 -3.79
C TYR A 22 13.01 19.15 -4.99
N LYS A 23 14.02 18.35 -5.36
CA LYS A 23 14.94 18.65 -6.47
C LYS A 23 14.42 18.18 -7.82
N GLU A 24 13.52 17.21 -7.85
CA GLU A 24 12.98 16.73 -9.09
C GLU A 24 12.09 17.81 -9.71
N ASP A 25 12.29 18.09 -10.99
CA ASP A 25 11.53 19.13 -11.71
C ASP A 25 10.63 18.53 -12.77
N LYS A 26 11.01 17.38 -13.33
CA LYS A 26 10.28 16.73 -14.42
C LYS A 26 9.04 16.04 -13.89
N LEU A 27 7.90 16.29 -14.54
CA LEU A 27 6.62 15.68 -14.17
C LEU A 27 6.68 14.15 -14.15
N ARG A 28 7.26 13.54 -15.19
CA ARG A 28 7.37 12.08 -15.29
C ARG A 28 8.07 11.50 -14.07
N ASP A 29 9.23 12.05 -13.75
CA ASP A 29 10.10 11.54 -12.70
C ASP A 29 9.44 11.75 -11.32
N LYS A 30 8.73 12.87 -11.12
CA LYS A 30 7.87 13.10 -9.92
C LYS A 30 6.82 12.02 -9.75
N LEU A 31 6.06 11.71 -10.80
CA LEU A 31 4.98 10.74 -10.74
C LEU A 31 5.51 9.32 -10.54
N GLU A 32 6.58 8.94 -11.22
CA GLU A 32 7.23 7.63 -11.05
C GLU A 32 7.81 7.47 -9.64
N LEU A 33 8.33 8.55 -9.06
CA LEU A 33 8.82 8.55 -7.68
C LEU A 33 7.69 8.32 -6.67
N VAL A 34 6.56 9.03 -6.80
CA VAL A 34 5.39 8.84 -5.93
C VAL A 34 4.84 7.42 -6.08
N ASP A 35 4.75 6.92 -7.30
CA ASP A 35 4.29 5.57 -7.59
C ASP A 35 5.20 4.51 -6.97
N ALA A 36 6.52 4.70 -7.05
CA ALA A 36 7.49 3.82 -6.39
C ALA A 36 7.29 3.82 -4.87
N PHE A 37 7.07 4.98 -4.23
CA PHE A 37 6.80 5.02 -2.79
C PHE A 37 5.50 4.32 -2.40
N GLN A 38 4.46 4.46 -3.21
CA GLN A 38 3.18 3.77 -2.99
C GLN A 38 3.34 2.26 -3.12
N GLN A 39 4.05 1.79 -4.15
CA GLN A 39 4.28 0.35 -4.38
C GLN A 39 5.20 -0.27 -3.33
N LEU A 40 6.20 0.47 -2.84
CA LEU A 40 7.08 0.03 -1.75
C LEU A 40 6.43 0.12 -0.37
N GLY A 41 5.21 0.66 -0.27
CA GLY A 41 4.52 0.83 1.01
C GLY A 41 5.14 1.88 1.93
N VAL A 42 6.03 2.75 1.45
CA VAL A 42 6.75 3.76 2.25
C VAL A 42 6.19 5.18 2.10
N ALA A 43 5.15 5.37 1.27
CA ALA A 43 4.54 6.68 1.02
C ALA A 43 4.06 7.39 2.30
N TYR A 44 3.72 6.64 3.36
CA TYR A 44 3.25 7.21 4.63
C TYR A 44 4.31 8.07 5.35
N HIS A 45 5.60 7.90 5.04
CA HIS A 45 6.68 8.71 5.60
C HIS A 45 6.84 10.09 4.95
N PHE A 46 6.21 10.30 3.79
CA PHE A 46 6.37 11.48 2.96
C PHE A 46 5.01 12.10 2.58
N LYS A 47 3.97 11.91 3.42
CA LYS A 47 2.60 12.31 3.09
C LYS A 47 2.48 13.80 2.76
N GLU A 48 3.10 14.65 3.56
CA GLU A 48 3.06 16.11 3.39
C GLU A 48 3.76 16.50 2.08
N GLU A 49 4.95 15.97 1.84
CA GLU A 49 5.74 16.29 0.65
C GLU A 49 5.07 15.79 -0.65
N ILE A 50 4.46 14.60 -0.60
CA ILE A 50 3.65 14.07 -1.71
C ILE A 50 2.43 14.95 -1.94
N TYR A 51 1.70 15.32 -0.87
CA TYR A 51 0.49 16.14 -0.99
C TYR A 51 0.79 17.52 -1.58
N ASP A 52 1.87 18.18 -1.14
CA ASP A 52 2.30 19.47 -1.68
C ASP A 52 2.70 19.36 -3.17
N MET A 53 3.44 18.31 -3.53
CA MET A 53 3.81 18.05 -4.93
C MET A 53 2.58 17.86 -5.80
N LEU A 54 1.64 17.01 -5.38
CA LEU A 54 0.41 16.72 -6.14
C LEU A 54 -0.51 17.93 -6.21
N THR A 55 -0.58 18.74 -5.14
CA THR A 55 -1.31 20.00 -5.14
C THR A 55 -0.74 20.96 -6.18
N ASN A 56 0.59 21.07 -6.30
CA ASN A 56 1.22 21.90 -7.32
C ASN A 56 0.94 21.39 -8.73
N ILE A 57 1.02 20.07 -8.95
CA ILE A 57 0.70 19.43 -10.23
C ILE A 57 -0.78 19.68 -10.61
N HIS A 58 -1.70 19.55 -9.65
CA HIS A 58 -3.14 19.74 -9.87
C HIS A 58 -3.47 21.22 -10.18
N LYS A 59 -2.86 22.16 -9.45
CA LYS A 59 -3.04 23.62 -9.63
C LYS A 59 -2.55 24.14 -10.99
N CYS A 60 -1.53 23.53 -11.59
CA CYS A 60 -1.00 23.94 -12.90
C CYS A 60 -1.94 23.64 -14.09
N GLU A 61 -3.22 23.34 -13.84
CA GLU A 61 -4.22 22.79 -14.77
C GLU A 61 -3.72 21.55 -15.50
N VAL A 62 -4.24 20.38 -15.09
CA VAL A 62 -4.03 19.08 -15.73
C VAL A 62 -4.18 19.13 -17.26
N GLN A 63 -5.00 20.03 -17.81
CA GLN A 63 -5.17 20.24 -19.26
C GLN A 63 -3.93 20.81 -19.97
N ASN A 64 -3.20 21.73 -19.35
CA ASN A 64 -1.97 22.28 -19.94
C ASN A 64 -0.84 21.25 -19.93
N LEU A 65 -0.80 20.39 -18.90
CA LEU A 65 0.16 19.29 -18.81
C LEU A 65 -0.05 18.22 -19.89
N LEU A 66 -1.29 17.96 -20.30
CA LEU A 66 -1.61 17.01 -21.37
C LEU A 66 -1.05 17.47 -22.73
N ALA A 67 -1.12 18.77 -23.02
CA ALA A 67 -0.56 19.34 -24.25
C ALA A 67 0.96 19.10 -24.36
N THR A 68 1.66 18.97 -23.23
CA THR A 68 3.10 18.68 -23.13
C THR A 68 3.42 17.18 -23.12
N THR A 69 2.45 16.31 -22.83
CA THR A 69 2.67 14.85 -22.67
C THR A 69 2.79 14.05 -23.97
N ASN A 70 2.70 14.69 -25.15
CA ASN A 70 2.93 14.06 -26.47
C ASN A 70 2.15 12.73 -26.67
N ASP A 71 0.89 12.65 -26.26
CA ASP A 71 0.06 11.42 -26.34
C ASP A 71 0.65 10.20 -25.58
N ASP A 72 1.48 10.41 -24.54
CA ASP A 72 1.99 9.34 -23.71
C ASP A 72 0.91 8.83 -22.74
N LEU A 73 0.23 7.76 -23.16
CA LEU A 73 -0.79 7.08 -22.36
C LEU A 73 -0.27 6.61 -21.00
N TYR A 74 0.97 6.12 -20.92
CA TYR A 74 1.55 5.67 -19.66
C TYR A 74 1.57 6.82 -18.66
N LEU A 75 2.07 7.99 -19.09
CA LEU A 75 2.21 9.16 -18.25
C LEU A 75 0.84 9.73 -17.82
N VAL A 76 -0.12 9.80 -18.75
CA VAL A 76 -1.48 10.29 -18.44
C VAL A 76 -2.20 9.35 -17.48
N SER A 77 -2.09 8.03 -17.70
CA SER A 77 -2.69 7.03 -16.81
C SER A 77 -2.07 7.06 -15.41
N LEU A 78 -0.75 7.24 -15.35
CA LEU A 78 -0.03 7.36 -14.08
C LEU A 78 -0.44 8.62 -13.32
N LEU A 79 -0.49 9.78 -13.99
CA LEU A 79 -0.95 11.04 -13.42
C LEU A 79 -2.35 10.90 -12.83
N PHE A 80 -3.28 10.37 -13.63
CA PHE A 80 -4.66 10.14 -13.21
C PHE A 80 -4.74 9.23 -11.97
N ARG A 81 -4.02 8.10 -11.99
CA ARG A 81 -4.01 7.14 -10.88
C ARG A 81 -3.45 7.74 -9.61
N VAL A 82 -2.30 8.42 -9.69
CA VAL A 82 -1.64 9.03 -8.54
C VAL A 82 -2.51 10.14 -7.95
N LEU A 83 -3.10 11.01 -8.78
CA LEU A 83 -3.98 12.08 -8.29
C LEU A 83 -5.23 11.51 -7.60
N ARG A 84 -5.96 10.58 -8.24
CA ARG A 84 -7.19 10.03 -7.67
C ARG A 84 -6.96 9.18 -6.42
N THR A 85 -5.85 8.45 -6.32
CA THR A 85 -5.52 7.69 -5.10
C THR A 85 -5.16 8.58 -3.92
N ASN A 86 -4.77 9.83 -4.17
CA ASN A 86 -4.54 10.87 -3.16
C ASN A 86 -5.72 11.87 -3.09
N GLU A 87 -6.93 11.43 -3.45
CA GLU A 87 -8.19 12.17 -3.26
C GLU A 87 -8.36 13.44 -4.11
N PHE A 88 -7.50 13.67 -5.10
CA PHE A 88 -7.70 14.77 -6.06
C PHE A 88 -8.77 14.41 -7.09
N SER A 89 -9.65 15.37 -7.38
CA SER A 89 -10.66 15.21 -8.42
C SER A 89 -10.03 15.40 -9.81
N VAL A 90 -10.09 14.35 -10.63
CA VAL A 90 -9.65 14.34 -12.02
C VAL A 90 -10.74 13.66 -12.85
N PRO A 91 -11.36 14.31 -13.85
CA PRO A 91 -12.43 13.72 -14.65
C PRO A 91 -11.90 12.67 -15.66
N GLU A 92 -12.71 11.66 -16.00
CA GLU A 92 -12.35 10.65 -17.02
C GLU A 92 -12.14 11.23 -18.43
N GLY A 93 -12.68 12.43 -18.69
CA GLY A 93 -12.54 13.14 -19.97
C GLY A 93 -11.08 13.41 -20.38
N ILE A 94 -10.13 13.29 -19.44
CA ILE A 94 -8.69 13.30 -19.72
C ILE A 94 -8.27 12.22 -20.74
N PHE A 95 -9.01 11.11 -20.81
CA PHE A 95 -8.70 10.01 -21.71
C PHE A 95 -9.42 10.10 -23.06
N LYS A 96 -10.28 11.10 -23.27
CA LYS A 96 -11.11 11.22 -24.48
C LYS A 96 -10.29 11.17 -25.78
N SER A 97 -9.08 11.72 -25.77
CA SER A 97 -8.18 11.73 -26.93
C SER A 97 -7.66 10.34 -27.32
N TYR A 98 -7.75 9.33 -26.45
CA TYR A 98 -7.26 7.96 -26.70
C TYR A 98 -8.34 7.04 -27.30
N PHE A 99 -9.59 7.51 -27.36
CA PHE A 99 -10.72 6.80 -27.96
C PHE A 99 -11.10 7.42 -29.31
N ASN A 100 -11.66 6.59 -30.18
CA ASN A 100 -12.32 7.01 -31.41
C ASN A 100 -13.78 7.40 -31.11
N ASP A 101 -14.45 8.04 -32.08
CA ASP A 101 -15.86 8.45 -31.95
C ASP A 101 -16.82 7.28 -31.65
N ASN A 102 -16.41 6.06 -31.99
CA ASN A 102 -17.14 4.81 -31.70
C ASN A 102 -16.89 4.27 -30.28
N GLY A 103 -16.12 4.96 -29.43
CA GLY A 103 -15.72 4.49 -28.09
C GLY A 103 -14.62 3.41 -28.11
N GLU A 104 -14.09 3.07 -29.28
CA GLU A 104 -13.02 2.09 -29.43
C GLU A 104 -11.64 2.72 -29.23
N TYR A 105 -10.74 1.96 -28.64
CA TYR A 105 -9.37 2.37 -28.36
C TYR A 105 -8.55 2.53 -29.65
N LYS A 106 -7.79 3.63 -29.77
CA LYS A 106 -6.99 3.92 -30.97
C LYS A 106 -5.95 2.83 -31.25
N ALA A 107 -5.98 2.25 -32.45
CA ALA A 107 -5.10 1.16 -32.86
C ALA A 107 -3.59 1.45 -32.70
N LYS A 108 -3.16 2.72 -32.81
CA LYS A 108 -1.77 3.17 -32.64
C LYS A 108 -1.22 2.90 -31.22
N LEU A 109 -2.09 2.79 -30.22
CA LEU A 109 -1.70 2.58 -28.83
C LEU A 109 -1.65 1.09 -28.44
N SER A 110 -2.18 0.19 -29.30
CA SER A 110 -2.22 -1.25 -29.04
C SER A 110 -0.84 -1.91 -28.94
N SER A 111 0.21 -1.24 -29.45
CA SER A 111 1.60 -1.68 -29.33
C SER A 111 2.27 -1.28 -28.02
N ASP A 112 1.74 -0.29 -27.29
CA ASP A 112 2.30 0.17 -26.02
C ASP A 112 1.71 -0.62 -24.84
N ILE A 113 2.29 -1.80 -24.59
CA ILE A 113 1.86 -2.67 -23.48
C ILE A 113 2.05 -2.00 -22.12
N LYS A 114 3.08 -1.16 -21.95
CA LYS A 114 3.36 -0.48 -20.67
C LYS A 114 2.32 0.59 -20.39
N GLY A 115 1.98 1.41 -21.38
CA GLY A 115 0.90 2.39 -21.28
C GLY A 115 -0.46 1.74 -21.09
N MET A 116 -0.73 0.65 -21.80
CA MET A 116 -1.98 -0.10 -21.67
C MET A 116 -2.14 -0.75 -20.29
N LEU A 117 -1.05 -1.26 -19.70
CA LEU A 117 -1.04 -1.76 -18.34
C LEU A 117 -1.34 -0.65 -17.32
N SER A 118 -0.67 0.50 -17.43
CA SER A 118 -0.95 1.65 -16.55
C SER A 118 -2.38 2.15 -16.70
N PHE A 119 -2.93 2.13 -17.90
CA PHE A 119 -4.31 2.54 -18.16
C PHE A 119 -5.33 1.55 -17.60
N HIS A 120 -5.07 0.25 -17.76
CA HIS A 120 -5.85 -0.80 -17.13
C HIS A 120 -5.92 -0.59 -15.61
N GLU A 121 -4.80 -0.30 -14.97
CA GLU A 121 -4.73 -0.04 -13.53
C GLU A 121 -5.49 1.23 -13.11
N ALA A 122 -5.38 2.31 -13.91
CA ALA A 122 -6.12 3.55 -13.69
C ALA A 122 -7.63 3.36 -13.82
N SER A 123 -8.09 2.49 -14.71
CA SER A 123 -9.51 2.26 -15.00
C SER A 123 -10.31 1.77 -13.79
N TYR A 124 -9.66 1.13 -12.82
CA TYR A 124 -10.35 0.65 -11.61
C TYR A 124 -10.63 1.74 -10.58
N LEU A 125 -10.15 2.97 -10.79
CA LEU A 125 -10.50 4.12 -9.96
C LEU A 125 -11.77 4.83 -10.46
N ALA A 126 -12.54 4.19 -11.33
CA ALA A 126 -13.81 4.70 -11.84
C ALA A 126 -14.81 4.96 -10.71
N LYS A 127 -15.55 6.06 -10.84
CA LYS A 127 -16.69 6.40 -10.00
C LYS A 127 -17.99 6.02 -10.72
N GLU A 128 -19.11 6.02 -9.99
CA GLU A 128 -20.41 5.78 -10.58
C GLU A 128 -20.70 6.83 -11.67
N GLY A 129 -21.11 6.37 -12.86
CA GLY A 129 -21.36 7.20 -14.05
C GLY A 129 -20.15 7.45 -14.95
N GLU A 130 -18.98 6.83 -14.69
CA GLU A 130 -17.78 6.94 -15.51
C GLU A 130 -17.62 5.74 -16.47
N ASP A 131 -18.48 5.71 -17.48
CA ASP A 131 -18.57 4.62 -18.45
C ASP A 131 -17.31 4.48 -19.32
N MET A 132 -16.57 5.58 -19.55
CA MET A 132 -15.34 5.54 -20.37
C MET A 132 -14.28 4.68 -19.71
N LEU A 133 -14.11 4.78 -18.40
CA LEU A 133 -13.15 3.97 -17.65
C LEU A 133 -13.57 2.51 -17.59
N GLU A 134 -14.87 2.21 -17.53
CA GLU A 134 -15.35 0.82 -17.59
C GLU A 134 -15.08 0.19 -18.96
N MET A 135 -15.38 0.90 -20.04
CA MET A 135 -15.05 0.47 -21.41
C MET A 135 -13.54 0.32 -21.62
N ALA A 136 -12.75 1.23 -21.05
CA ALA A 136 -11.29 1.14 -21.04
C ALA A 136 -10.79 -0.14 -20.39
N ARG A 137 -11.36 -0.50 -19.23
CA ARG A 137 -11.01 -1.71 -18.48
C ARG A 137 -11.24 -2.96 -19.32
N HIS A 138 -12.41 -3.07 -19.95
CA HIS A 138 -12.73 -4.20 -20.82
C HIS A 138 -11.76 -4.31 -22.00
N SER A 139 -11.53 -3.18 -22.69
CA SER A 139 -10.67 -3.12 -23.88
C SER A 139 -9.21 -3.46 -23.57
N THR A 140 -8.66 -2.90 -22.50
CA THR A 140 -7.28 -3.13 -22.05
C THR A 140 -7.10 -4.57 -21.58
N SER A 141 -8.06 -5.13 -20.83
CA SER A 141 -8.02 -6.53 -20.37
C SER A 141 -7.94 -7.51 -21.53
N LYS A 142 -8.74 -7.30 -22.58
CA LYS A 142 -8.75 -8.12 -23.79
C LYS A 142 -7.39 -8.07 -24.51
N HIS A 143 -6.82 -6.88 -24.68
CA HIS A 143 -5.53 -6.72 -25.35
C HIS A 143 -4.36 -7.29 -24.54
N LEU A 144 -4.33 -7.07 -23.22
CA LEU A 144 -3.31 -7.63 -22.33
C LEU A 144 -3.38 -9.17 -22.31
N THR A 145 -4.59 -9.75 -22.30
CA THR A 145 -4.79 -11.20 -22.41
C THR A 145 -4.26 -11.75 -23.75
N ASN A 146 -4.51 -11.04 -24.86
CA ASN A 146 -3.98 -11.42 -26.16
C ASN A 146 -2.45 -11.31 -26.23
N TYR A 147 -1.86 -10.29 -25.58
CA TYR A 147 -0.41 -10.15 -25.45
C TYR A 147 0.23 -11.35 -24.72
N LEU A 148 -0.40 -11.83 -23.63
CA LEU A 148 0.08 -13.03 -22.91
C LEU A 148 0.03 -14.29 -23.78
N LYS A 149 -1.00 -14.44 -24.63
CA LYS A 149 -1.15 -15.59 -25.54
C LYS A 149 -0.15 -15.58 -26.70
N SER A 150 0.15 -14.40 -27.24
CA SER A 150 0.98 -14.24 -28.45
C SER A 150 2.49 -14.17 -28.16
N SER A 151 2.90 -13.76 -26.96
CA SER A 151 4.31 -13.50 -26.65
C SER A 151 5.07 -14.78 -26.23
N LYS A 152 5.71 -15.48 -27.18
CA LYS A 152 6.61 -16.61 -26.84
C LYS A 152 8.02 -16.18 -26.37
N HIS A 153 8.48 -14.95 -26.63
CA HIS A 153 9.89 -14.53 -26.40
C HIS A 153 10.13 -13.09 -25.88
N HIS A 154 9.21 -12.46 -25.14
CA HIS A 154 9.43 -11.12 -24.58
C HIS A 154 9.58 -11.08 -23.06
N ASP A 155 10.26 -10.00 -22.61
CA ASP A 155 10.61 -9.58 -21.25
C ASP A 155 9.79 -10.28 -20.15
N SER A 156 10.46 -11.18 -19.42
CA SER A 156 9.86 -11.99 -18.35
C SER A 156 9.21 -11.11 -17.28
N GLY A 157 9.79 -9.95 -16.97
CA GLY A 157 9.28 -9.05 -15.94
C GLY A 157 7.99 -8.33 -16.35
N LEU A 158 7.88 -7.90 -17.61
CA LEU A 158 6.66 -7.24 -18.10
C LEU A 158 5.48 -8.21 -18.15
N LYS A 159 5.71 -9.46 -18.56
CA LYS A 159 4.66 -10.49 -18.59
C LYS A 159 4.09 -10.77 -17.20
N GLU A 160 4.97 -10.95 -16.22
CA GLU A 160 4.58 -11.19 -14.85
C GLU A 160 3.73 -10.04 -14.30
N ARG A 161 4.14 -8.79 -14.55
CA ARG A 161 3.35 -7.61 -14.18
C ARG A 161 1.97 -7.58 -14.84
N VAL A 162 1.86 -8.00 -16.10
CA VAL A 162 0.58 -8.08 -16.81
C VAL A 162 -0.31 -9.19 -16.24
N CYS A 163 0.24 -10.38 -15.95
CA CYS A 163 -0.50 -11.46 -15.29
C CYS A 163 -1.09 -10.99 -13.95
N TYR A 164 -0.25 -10.43 -13.07
CA TYR A 164 -0.72 -9.95 -11.78
C TYR A 164 -1.77 -8.84 -11.90
N ALA A 165 -1.67 -7.94 -12.88
CA ALA A 165 -2.65 -6.87 -13.10
C ALA A 165 -4.02 -7.39 -13.51
N LEU A 166 -4.05 -8.40 -14.38
CA LEU A 166 -5.28 -9.05 -14.80
C LEU A 166 -5.92 -9.88 -13.68
N GLU A 167 -5.11 -10.45 -12.78
CA GLU A 167 -5.62 -11.16 -11.60
C GLU A 167 -6.14 -10.19 -10.54
N GLN A 168 -5.37 -9.15 -10.21
CA GLN A 168 -5.71 -8.15 -9.21
C GLN A 168 -5.11 -6.77 -9.52
N PRO A 169 -5.90 -5.69 -9.55
CA PRO A 169 -5.38 -4.33 -9.78
C PRO A 169 -4.51 -3.81 -8.64
N LEU A 170 -3.43 -3.08 -8.95
CA LEU A 170 -2.44 -2.49 -8.04
C LEU A 170 -3.06 -1.72 -6.87
N HIS A 171 -4.04 -0.86 -7.12
CA HIS A 171 -4.67 -0.04 -6.06
C HIS A 171 -5.44 -0.87 -5.01
N GLN A 172 -5.69 -2.16 -5.29
CA GLN A 172 -6.34 -3.10 -4.38
C GLN A 172 -5.36 -4.08 -3.71
N ARG A 173 -4.12 -4.27 -4.19
CA ARG A 173 -3.29 -5.38 -3.71
C ARG A 173 -2.90 -5.29 -2.23
N ILE A 174 -2.31 -4.16 -1.81
CA ILE A 174 -1.91 -3.96 -0.40
C ILE A 174 -3.13 -3.67 0.48
N LYS A 175 -4.06 -2.87 -0.03
CA LYS A 175 -5.30 -2.52 0.70
C LYS A 175 -6.18 -3.74 0.93
N ARG A 176 -6.38 -4.62 -0.04
CA ARG A 176 -7.30 -5.77 0.08
C ARG A 176 -6.77 -6.86 0.99
N VAL A 177 -5.48 -7.21 0.92
CA VAL A 177 -4.92 -8.21 1.84
C VAL A 177 -5.04 -7.71 3.27
N HIS A 178 -4.62 -6.47 3.52
CA HIS A 178 -4.72 -5.86 4.85
C HIS A 178 -6.18 -5.63 5.30
N THR A 179 -7.06 -5.12 4.43
CA THR A 179 -8.47 -4.85 4.74
C THR A 179 -9.29 -6.14 4.88
N ARG A 180 -9.09 -7.15 4.04
CA ARG A 180 -9.79 -8.44 4.17
C ARG A 180 -9.43 -9.10 5.49
N TRP A 181 -8.15 -9.17 5.79
CA TRP A 181 -7.66 -9.72 7.05
C TRP A 181 -8.22 -8.95 8.26
N LEU A 182 -8.17 -7.62 8.24
CA LEU A 182 -8.74 -6.79 9.30
C LEU A 182 -10.25 -6.99 9.46
N VAL A 183 -11.00 -7.10 8.36
CA VAL A 183 -12.45 -7.33 8.37
C VAL A 183 -12.78 -8.72 8.92
N GLU A 184 -12.04 -9.76 8.51
CA GLU A 184 -12.19 -11.12 9.04
C GLU A 184 -11.95 -11.12 10.57
N GLN A 185 -10.89 -10.47 11.04
CA GLN A 185 -10.62 -10.37 12.48
C GLN A 185 -11.66 -9.55 13.24
N TYR A 186 -12.21 -8.49 12.63
CA TYR A 186 -13.28 -7.70 13.23
C TYR A 186 -14.60 -8.48 13.33
N LEU A 187 -14.94 -9.26 12.31
CA LEU A 187 -16.09 -10.17 12.34
C LEU A 187 -15.92 -11.28 13.38
N CYS A 188 -14.70 -11.80 13.54
CA CYS A 188 -14.38 -12.68 14.66
C CYS A 188 -14.67 -11.97 15.99
N SER A 189 -14.15 -10.77 16.23
CA SER A 189 -14.41 -10.00 17.47
C SER A 189 -15.90 -9.74 17.73
N LEU A 190 -16.68 -9.47 16.68
CA LEU A 190 -18.14 -9.34 16.78
C LEU A 190 -18.84 -10.61 17.28
N SER A 191 -18.28 -11.79 16.98
CA SER A 191 -18.84 -13.07 17.41
C SER A 191 -18.73 -13.26 18.93
N TRP A 192 -17.74 -12.63 19.57
CA TRP A 192 -17.51 -12.72 21.02
C TRP A 192 -18.20 -11.60 21.81
N ALA A 193 -18.34 -10.41 21.21
CA ALA A 193 -18.96 -9.25 21.85
C ALA A 193 -19.75 -8.43 20.83
N SER A 194 -20.97 -8.88 20.56
CA SER A 194 -21.84 -8.32 19.53
C SER A 194 -22.52 -7.01 19.96
N GLU A 195 -22.59 -6.76 21.26
CA GLU A 195 -23.34 -5.67 21.88
C GLU A 195 -22.73 -4.30 21.55
N PRO A 196 -23.53 -3.27 21.21
CA PRO A 196 -23.02 -1.95 20.83
C PRO A 196 -22.09 -1.30 21.86
N GLU A 197 -22.35 -1.50 23.16
CA GLU A 197 -21.55 -0.99 24.28
C GLU A 197 -20.11 -1.56 24.36
N HIS A 198 -19.80 -2.64 23.64
CA HIS A 198 -18.49 -3.28 23.62
C HIS A 198 -17.62 -2.86 22.43
N SER A 199 -17.86 -1.69 21.85
CA SER A 199 -17.09 -1.19 20.70
C SER A 199 -15.58 -1.11 20.95
N SER A 200 -15.15 -0.59 22.12
CA SER A 200 -13.73 -0.53 22.49
C SER A 200 -13.11 -1.93 22.61
N TYR A 201 -13.82 -2.88 23.22
CA TYR A 201 -13.36 -4.26 23.29
C TYR A 201 -13.18 -4.87 21.90
N ARG A 202 -14.11 -4.64 20.96
CA ARG A 202 -13.98 -5.15 19.59
C ARG A 202 -12.77 -4.57 18.85
N ILE A 203 -12.45 -3.29 19.07
CA ILE A 203 -11.28 -2.66 18.45
C ILE A 203 -9.99 -3.31 18.97
N ILE A 204 -9.86 -3.39 20.30
CA ILE A 204 -8.71 -4.02 20.98
C ILE A 204 -8.56 -5.47 20.52
N GLN A 205 -9.63 -6.27 20.63
CA GLN A 205 -9.63 -7.68 20.26
C GLN A 205 -9.25 -7.90 18.78
N THR A 206 -9.68 -7.01 17.88
CA THR A 206 -9.32 -7.11 16.46
C THR A 206 -7.83 -6.86 16.25
N GLN A 207 -7.26 -5.85 16.90
CA GLN A 207 -5.83 -5.57 16.86
C GLN A 207 -5.01 -6.73 17.46
N THR A 208 -5.47 -7.30 18.59
CA THR A 208 -4.87 -8.47 19.21
C THR A 208 -4.91 -9.68 18.27
N ASN A 209 -6.06 -10.01 17.67
CA ASN A 209 -6.19 -11.15 16.75
C ASN A 209 -5.28 -10.99 15.52
N CYS A 210 -5.19 -9.78 14.97
CA CYS A 210 -4.25 -9.44 13.91
C CYS A 210 -2.80 -9.74 14.33
N LEU A 211 -2.36 -9.27 15.50
CA LEU A 211 -1.01 -9.57 16.00
C LEU A 211 -0.79 -11.06 16.20
N ILE A 212 -1.75 -11.78 16.78
CA ILE A 212 -1.67 -13.24 16.98
C ILE A 212 -1.45 -13.95 15.66
N THR A 213 -2.29 -13.70 14.64
CA THR A 213 -2.13 -14.36 13.33
C THR A 213 -0.83 -13.98 12.62
N THR A 214 -0.34 -12.76 12.83
CA THR A 214 0.97 -12.34 12.28
C THR A 214 2.10 -13.12 12.95
N VAL A 215 2.06 -13.27 14.27
CA VAL A 215 3.04 -14.06 15.03
C VAL A 215 2.94 -15.54 14.66
N ASP A 216 1.74 -16.09 14.52
CA ASP A 216 1.49 -17.48 14.08
C ASP A 216 2.18 -17.78 12.75
N ASP A 217 1.95 -16.95 11.72
CA ASP A 217 2.62 -17.07 10.42
C ASP A 217 4.16 -16.97 10.53
N MET A 218 4.66 -16.15 11.46
CA MET A 218 6.10 -16.03 11.70
C MET A 218 6.68 -17.33 12.27
N TYR A 219 6.01 -17.98 13.21
CA TYR A 219 6.49 -19.24 13.79
C TYR A 219 6.32 -20.44 12.85
N ASP A 220 5.23 -20.47 12.07
CA ASP A 220 4.87 -21.64 11.26
C ASP A 220 5.41 -21.61 9.82
N VAL A 221 5.60 -20.42 9.25
CA VAL A 221 5.92 -20.25 7.81
C VAL A 221 7.25 -19.55 7.57
N TYR A 222 7.51 -18.41 8.22
CA TYR A 222 8.59 -17.51 7.81
C TYR A 222 9.88 -17.62 8.64
N GLY A 223 9.77 -17.89 9.94
CA GLY A 223 10.89 -17.81 10.88
C GLY A 223 11.81 -19.01 10.82
N SER A 224 13.12 -18.77 10.80
CA SER A 224 14.09 -19.81 11.11
C SER A 224 14.20 -20.02 12.63
N LEU A 225 14.58 -21.22 13.08
CA LEU A 225 14.67 -21.55 14.50
C LEU A 225 15.46 -20.52 15.32
N ASN A 226 16.62 -20.08 14.81
CA ASN A 226 17.45 -19.10 15.50
C ASN A 226 16.79 -17.71 15.60
N GLU A 227 16.03 -17.31 14.59
CA GLU A 227 15.29 -16.05 14.60
C GLU A 227 14.10 -16.12 15.57
N LEU A 228 13.42 -17.27 15.62
CA LEU A 228 12.30 -17.51 16.52
C LEU A 228 12.75 -17.60 17.99
N GLU A 229 13.90 -18.22 18.27
CA GLU A 229 14.50 -18.21 19.61
C GLU A 229 14.80 -16.77 20.05
N ALA A 230 15.42 -15.95 19.19
CA ALA A 230 15.71 -14.56 19.50
C ALA A 230 14.42 -13.71 19.68
N PHE A 231 13.40 -13.94 18.86
CA PHE A 231 12.10 -13.27 18.98
C PHE A 231 11.39 -13.65 20.28
N THR A 232 11.38 -14.94 20.63
CA THR A 232 10.82 -15.45 21.90
C THR A 232 11.53 -14.82 23.09
N ASP A 233 12.88 -14.81 23.08
CA ASP A 233 13.70 -14.24 24.13
C ASP A 233 13.40 -12.74 24.36
N ALA A 234 13.20 -11.99 23.28
CA ALA A 234 12.86 -10.57 23.35
C ALA A 234 11.49 -10.35 23.99
N ILE A 235 10.50 -11.19 23.65
CA ILE A 235 9.15 -11.14 24.21
C ILE A 235 9.14 -11.51 25.69
N GLU A 236 9.81 -12.61 26.07
CA GLU A 236 9.86 -13.07 27.46
C GLU A 236 10.45 -12.01 28.39
N LYS A 237 11.49 -11.31 27.92
CA LYS A 237 12.18 -10.27 28.69
C LYS A 237 11.54 -8.90 28.54
N TRP A 238 10.55 -8.73 27.65
CA TRP A 238 10.01 -7.43 27.25
C TRP A 238 11.13 -6.46 26.85
N ASP A 239 12.15 -6.96 26.17
CA ASP A 239 13.37 -6.23 25.85
C ASP A 239 13.25 -5.58 24.48
N VAL A 240 12.85 -4.31 24.48
CA VAL A 240 12.77 -3.45 23.28
C VAL A 240 14.10 -3.41 22.54
N THR A 241 15.22 -3.45 23.27
CA THR A 241 16.56 -3.40 22.66
C THR A 241 16.88 -4.72 21.96
N ALA A 242 16.53 -5.86 22.57
CA ALA A 242 16.64 -7.16 21.91
C ALA A 242 15.73 -7.23 20.66
N ALA A 243 14.50 -6.71 20.77
CA ALA A 243 13.55 -6.66 19.66
C ALA A 243 14.08 -5.82 18.46
N GLU A 244 14.86 -4.76 18.72
CA GLU A 244 15.46 -3.96 17.67
C GLU A 244 16.51 -4.72 16.83
N THR A 245 17.09 -5.80 17.39
CA THR A 245 18.14 -6.60 16.76
C THR A 245 17.61 -7.69 15.83
N LEU A 246 16.30 -7.96 15.91
CA LEU A 246 15.62 -8.98 15.13
C LEU A 246 15.55 -8.59 13.64
N PRO A 247 15.31 -9.56 12.74
CA PRO A 247 15.01 -9.28 11.34
C PRO A 247 13.88 -8.25 11.21
N GLU A 248 13.93 -7.40 10.18
CA GLU A 248 13.04 -6.23 10.06
C GLU A 248 11.55 -6.58 10.20
N TYR A 249 11.11 -7.69 9.62
CA TYR A 249 9.73 -8.17 9.72
C TYR A 249 9.35 -8.58 11.16
N MET A 250 10.25 -9.29 11.85
CA MET A 250 10.07 -9.72 13.24
C MET A 250 10.11 -8.54 14.21
N LYS A 251 11.02 -7.61 13.97
CA LYS A 251 11.14 -6.37 14.73
C LYS A 251 9.85 -5.55 14.66
N MET A 252 9.32 -5.33 13.46
CA MET A 252 8.07 -4.58 13.30
C MET A 252 6.93 -5.23 14.08
N CYS A 253 6.81 -6.56 14.03
CA CYS A 253 5.80 -7.30 14.78
C CYS A 253 6.01 -7.20 16.30
N CYS A 254 7.23 -7.41 16.79
CA CYS A 254 7.55 -7.37 18.22
C CYS A 254 7.31 -5.97 18.84
N LEU A 255 7.69 -4.90 18.13
CA LEU A 255 7.45 -3.53 18.59
C LEU A 255 5.96 -3.18 18.58
N ALA A 256 5.23 -3.59 17.53
CA ALA A 256 3.79 -3.40 17.47
C ALA A 256 3.05 -4.15 18.59
N LEU A 257 3.52 -5.35 18.95
CA LEU A 257 3.02 -6.11 20.09
C LEU A 257 3.24 -5.35 21.41
N PHE A 258 4.44 -4.81 21.63
CA PHE A 258 4.74 -4.03 22.83
C PHE A 258 3.90 -2.76 22.93
N ASP A 259 3.84 -1.98 21.86
CA ASP A 259 3.05 -0.75 21.81
C ASP A 259 1.56 -1.02 22.04
N THR A 260 1.04 -2.13 21.50
CA THR A 260 -0.36 -2.52 21.68
C THR A 260 -0.64 -2.90 23.13
N VAL A 261 0.21 -3.72 23.75
CA VAL A 261 0.04 -4.11 25.16
C VAL A 261 0.11 -2.90 26.10
N GLU A 262 1.01 -1.96 25.85
CA GLU A 262 1.09 -0.71 26.63
C GLU A 262 -0.13 0.19 26.40
N SER A 263 -0.58 0.33 25.15
CA SER A 263 -1.78 1.10 24.79
C SER A 263 -3.04 0.53 25.44
N ASP A 264 -3.24 -0.78 25.35
CA ASP A 264 -4.39 -1.48 25.93
C ASP A 264 -4.39 -1.38 27.46
N ALA A 265 -3.21 -1.54 28.08
CA ALA A 265 -3.06 -1.38 29.52
C ALA A 265 -3.41 0.05 29.97
N TYR A 266 -2.98 1.06 29.19
CA TYR A 266 -3.30 2.45 29.46
C TYR A 266 -4.81 2.73 29.34
N GLU A 267 -5.46 2.23 28.28
CA GLU A 267 -6.90 2.41 28.09
C GLU A 267 -7.71 1.78 29.24
N VAL A 268 -7.30 0.60 29.72
CA VAL A 268 -7.93 -0.04 30.88
C VAL A 268 -7.67 0.75 32.16
N LEU A 269 -6.47 1.30 32.33
CA LEU A 269 -6.13 2.15 33.46
C LEU A 269 -6.98 3.42 33.47
N GLU A 270 -7.17 4.08 32.33
CA GLU A 270 -7.97 5.29 32.20
C GLU A 270 -9.46 5.01 32.48
N LYS A 271 -10.01 3.94 31.91
CA LYS A 271 -11.45 3.64 32.01
C LYS A 271 -11.86 2.98 33.32
N LYS A 272 -10.98 2.15 33.90
CA LYS A 272 -11.32 1.28 35.06
C LYS A 272 -10.42 1.52 36.28
N GLY A 273 -9.37 2.34 36.17
CA GLY A 273 -8.42 2.58 37.26
C GLY A 273 -7.55 1.37 37.59
N LEU A 274 -7.47 0.38 36.71
CA LEU A 274 -6.76 -0.88 36.93
C LEU A 274 -5.48 -0.93 36.10
N ASN A 275 -4.33 -1.12 36.76
CA ASN A 275 -3.08 -1.40 36.07
C ASN A 275 -3.01 -2.90 35.71
N VAL A 276 -3.20 -3.20 34.42
CA VAL A 276 -3.21 -4.57 33.89
C VAL A 276 -1.96 -4.92 33.08
N THR A 277 -0.95 -4.03 33.02
CA THR A 277 0.25 -4.20 32.18
C THR A 277 0.90 -5.56 32.42
N GLN A 278 1.14 -5.94 33.67
CA GLN A 278 1.79 -7.22 33.99
C GLN A 278 0.92 -8.45 33.64
N ILE A 279 -0.40 -8.31 33.67
CA ILE A 279 -1.33 -9.39 33.31
C ILE A 279 -1.28 -9.62 31.81
N LEU A 280 -1.39 -8.54 31.01
CA LEU A 280 -1.30 -8.62 29.56
C LEU A 280 0.07 -9.13 29.11
N ARG A 281 1.15 -8.64 29.72
CA ARG A 281 2.50 -9.11 29.42
C ARG A 281 2.66 -10.61 29.66
N ARG A 282 2.07 -11.13 30.73
CA ARG A 282 2.11 -12.56 31.03
C ARG A 282 1.29 -13.37 30.03
N ALA A 283 0.13 -12.86 29.60
CA ALA A 283 -0.75 -13.53 28.65
C ALA A 283 -0.10 -13.73 27.26
N VAL A 284 0.84 -12.87 26.89
CA VAL A 284 1.60 -13.00 25.63
C VAL A 284 2.65 -14.12 25.68
N ILE A 285 3.15 -14.46 26.88
CA ILE A 285 4.23 -15.45 27.07
C ILE A 285 3.66 -16.87 27.24
N THR A 286 2.44 -17.01 27.77
CA THR A 286 1.76 -18.29 28.02
C THR A 286 0.98 -18.80 26.83
#